data_AF-A0A667Y986-F1
#
_entry.id   AF-A0A667Y986-F1
#
_cell.length_a   1.000
_cell.length_b   1.000
_cell.length_c   1.000
_cell.angle_alpha   90.00
_cell.angle_beta   90.00
_cell.angle_gamma   90.00
#
_symmetry.space_group_name_H-M   'P 1'
#
loop_
_entity.id
_entity.type
_entity.pdbx_description
1 polymer ?
#
loop_
_entity_poly.entity_id
_entity_poly.type
_entity_poly.pdbx_seq_one_letter_code
_entity_poly.pdbx_strand_id
1 'polypeptide(L)'
;MAAQWLSCGVAALLLTLHVAPVVTQSTCDASGRPGIPGIPGTHGSNGRDGPKGEKGDSGEAGQPVQGQKGATGGLGPPGRPGLKGDPGEPGPPGSAGTPGPKGKTLGSSNEKKSFFSQYRWASPMPDIDTPLIFNREFLSDLEPQQQGEQLTNGVFSCTTKGVYFFTYHITARSQVCLKLMKGTESKVTYCDTAEGFLVSAGSTVLELDVGDEVSLHTTKQNSVIPQHTSASHTFTGFLLFPTS
;
A
#
# COMPACT_ATOMS: atom_id res chain seq x y z
N MET A 1 -17.32 -55.00 -49.66
CA MET A 1 -17.88 -54.09 -48.63
C MET A 1 -17.39 -54.52 -47.25
N ALA A 2 -16.14 -54.20 -46.87
CA ALA A 2 -15.60 -54.46 -45.52
C ALA A 2 -14.17 -53.88 -45.38
N ALA A 3 -13.98 -52.56 -45.44
CA ALA A 3 -12.65 -51.98 -45.18
C ALA A 3 -12.68 -50.48 -44.81
N GLN A 4 -13.74 -49.98 -44.16
CA GLN A 4 -13.83 -48.55 -43.80
C GLN A 4 -14.20 -48.27 -42.34
N TRP A 5 -14.27 -49.29 -41.49
CA TRP A 5 -14.71 -49.15 -40.09
C TRP A 5 -13.60 -49.31 -39.04
N LEU A 6 -12.33 -49.36 -39.45
CA LEU A 6 -11.19 -49.58 -38.53
C LEU A 6 -10.33 -48.33 -38.26
N SER A 7 -10.62 -47.19 -38.90
CA SER A 7 -9.82 -45.97 -38.75
C SER A 7 -10.27 -45.06 -37.58
N CYS A 8 -11.54 -45.14 -37.18
CA CYS A 8 -12.09 -44.21 -36.19
C CYS A 8 -11.80 -44.62 -34.72
N GLY A 9 -11.66 -45.94 -34.45
CA GLY A 9 -11.46 -46.46 -33.09
C GLY A 9 -10.04 -46.28 -32.55
N VAL A 10 -9.02 -46.22 -33.42
CA VAL A 10 -7.61 -46.13 -32.99
C VAL A 10 -7.21 -44.68 -32.68
N ALA A 11 -7.82 -43.69 -33.35
CA ALA A 11 -7.60 -42.28 -33.05
C ALA A 11 -8.20 -41.85 -31.69
N ALA A 12 -9.35 -42.43 -31.29
CA ALA A 12 -9.96 -42.17 -29.99
C ALA A 12 -9.16 -42.77 -28.82
N LEU A 13 -8.46 -43.89 -29.04
CA LEU A 13 -7.63 -44.52 -28.02
C LEU A 13 -6.30 -43.78 -27.80
N LEU A 14 -5.76 -43.12 -28.83
CA LEU A 14 -4.54 -42.29 -28.73
C LEU A 14 -4.78 -40.91 -28.10
N LEU A 15 -6.03 -40.41 -28.07
CA LEU A 15 -6.36 -39.13 -27.44
C LEU A 15 -6.60 -39.20 -25.92
N THR A 16 -6.69 -40.40 -25.33
CA THR A 16 -6.99 -40.57 -23.90
C THR A 16 -5.76 -40.77 -23.00
N LEU A 17 -4.54 -40.75 -23.57
CA LEU A 17 -3.29 -41.03 -22.87
C LEU A 17 -2.47 -39.78 -22.45
N HIS A 18 -3.04 -38.58 -22.54
CA HIS A 18 -2.39 -37.33 -22.07
C HIS A 18 -3.19 -36.63 -20.96
N VAL A 19 -3.68 -37.39 -19.99
CA VAL A 19 -4.26 -36.80 -18.76
C VAL A 19 -3.35 -37.16 -17.59
N ALA A 20 -2.26 -36.40 -17.43
CA ALA A 20 -1.54 -36.35 -16.17
C ALA A 20 -2.37 -35.57 -15.14
N PRO A 21 -2.44 -36.02 -13.88
CA PRO A 21 -3.24 -35.35 -12.87
C PRO A 21 -2.66 -33.98 -12.54
N VAL A 22 -3.57 -33.02 -12.48
CA VAL A 22 -3.43 -31.67 -11.95
C VAL A 22 -2.82 -31.75 -10.55
N VAL A 23 -1.60 -31.22 -10.39
CA VAL A 23 -1.13 -30.78 -9.07
C VAL A 23 -1.67 -29.38 -8.87
N THR A 24 -2.75 -29.28 -8.10
CA THR A 24 -3.21 -28.01 -7.54
C THR A 24 -2.17 -27.56 -6.51
N GLN A 25 -1.37 -26.55 -6.85
CA GLN A 25 -0.71 -25.72 -5.85
C GLN A 25 -1.46 -24.40 -5.76
N SER A 26 -2.45 -24.42 -4.88
CA SER A 26 -3.18 -23.25 -4.42
C SER A 26 -2.25 -22.37 -3.57
N THR A 27 -2.56 -21.08 -3.61
CA THR A 27 -2.12 -19.98 -2.73
C THR A 27 -0.76 -19.35 -3.03
N CYS A 28 -0.85 -18.26 -3.81
CA CYS A 28 0.09 -17.16 -3.76
C CYS A 28 0.06 -16.53 -2.36
N ASP A 29 1.05 -16.81 -1.51
CA ASP A 29 1.36 -15.93 -0.39
C ASP A 29 2.13 -14.72 -0.94
N ALA A 30 1.37 -13.74 -1.45
CA ALA A 30 1.84 -12.40 -1.69
C ALA A 30 2.00 -11.69 -0.34
N SER A 31 3.05 -12.02 0.40
CA SER A 31 3.49 -11.28 1.58
C SER A 31 5.00 -11.48 1.69
N GLY A 32 5.77 -10.47 1.28
CA GLY A 32 7.21 -10.47 1.49
C GLY A 32 7.52 -10.75 2.96
N ARG A 33 8.36 -11.75 3.22
CA ARG A 33 8.79 -12.10 4.59
C ARG A 33 9.31 -10.83 5.28
N PRO A 34 8.87 -10.53 6.53
CA PRO A 34 9.43 -9.42 7.29
C PRO A 34 10.96 -9.52 7.33
N GLY A 35 11.64 -8.39 7.18
CA GLY A 35 13.09 -8.33 7.30
C GLY A 35 13.55 -8.82 8.67
N ILE A 36 14.71 -9.47 8.73
CA ILE A 36 15.30 -9.97 9.96
C ILE A 36 15.53 -8.78 10.90
N PRO A 37 15.12 -8.83 12.19
CA PRO A 37 15.40 -7.77 13.15
C PRO A 37 16.89 -7.44 13.22
N GLY A 38 17.21 -6.16 13.42
CA GLY A 38 18.59 -5.71 13.58
C GLY A 38 19.28 -6.34 14.80
N ILE A 39 20.61 -6.48 14.73
CA ILE A 39 21.42 -7.02 15.82
C ILE A 39 21.35 -6.06 17.03
N PRO A 40 21.11 -6.56 18.26
CA PRO A 40 21.12 -5.73 19.46
C PRO A 40 22.44 -4.96 19.64
N GLY A 41 22.37 -3.75 20.19
CA GLY A 41 23.56 -2.94 20.48
C GLY A 41 24.49 -3.60 21.51
N THR A 42 25.78 -3.29 21.44
CA THR A 42 26.79 -3.80 22.38
C THR A 42 26.61 -3.21 23.79
N HIS A 43 26.99 -3.96 24.83
CA HIS A 43 26.93 -3.49 26.21
C HIS A 43 27.78 -2.23 26.42
N GLY A 44 27.32 -1.31 27.29
CA GLY A 44 28.07 -0.10 27.65
C GLY A 44 29.37 -0.43 28.39
N SER A 45 30.32 0.51 28.40
CA SER A 45 31.55 0.40 29.17
C SER A 45 31.28 0.43 30.69
N ASN A 46 32.08 -0.30 31.47
CA ASN A 46 32.01 -0.29 32.94
C ASN A 46 32.17 1.15 33.49
N GLY A 47 31.46 1.46 34.59
CA GLY A 47 31.62 2.73 35.31
C GLY A 47 33.02 2.90 35.91
N ARG A 48 33.42 4.15 36.18
CA ARG A 48 34.69 4.47 36.85
C ARG A 48 34.60 4.18 38.37
N ASP A 49 35.73 3.85 38.98
CA ASP A 49 35.82 3.64 40.44
C ASP A 49 35.45 4.91 41.21
N GLY A 50 34.77 4.74 42.35
CA GLY A 50 34.40 5.84 43.24
C GLY A 50 35.61 6.46 43.96
N PRO A 51 35.51 7.71 44.44
CA PRO A 51 36.59 8.35 45.19
C PRO A 51 36.86 7.65 46.53
N LYS A 52 38.12 7.70 47.00
CA LYS A 52 38.55 7.14 48.28
C LYS A 52 37.90 7.92 49.44
N GLY A 53 37.32 7.22 50.42
CA GLY A 53 36.70 7.85 51.59
C GLY A 53 37.66 8.70 52.43
N GLU A 54 37.12 9.70 53.11
CA GLU A 54 37.87 10.62 53.96
C GLU A 54 38.46 9.90 55.20
N LYS A 55 39.63 10.37 55.65
CA LYS A 55 40.29 9.84 56.85
C LYS A 55 39.54 10.35 58.08
N GLY A 56 39.17 9.45 59.01
CA GLY A 56 38.54 9.85 60.28
C GLY A 56 39.46 10.73 61.13
N ASP A 57 38.85 11.64 61.89
CA ASP A 57 39.55 12.61 62.74
C ASP A 57 40.37 11.93 63.85
N SER A 58 41.54 12.50 64.18
CA SER A 58 42.38 12.02 65.27
C SER A 58 41.74 12.30 66.64
N GLY A 59 41.73 11.29 67.52
CA GLY A 59 41.25 11.43 68.90
C GLY A 59 42.11 12.39 69.74
N GLU A 60 41.44 13.15 70.59
CA GLU A 60 41.99 14.21 71.45
C GLU A 60 42.87 13.64 72.59
N ALA A 61 44.03 14.26 72.85
CA ALA A 61 44.95 13.85 73.93
C ALA A 61 44.60 14.56 75.25
N GLY A 62 44.33 13.79 76.31
CA GLY A 62 44.01 14.28 77.65
C GLY A 62 45.24 14.71 78.49
N GLN A 63 45.01 15.67 79.39
CA GLN A 63 45.95 16.23 80.37
C GLN A 63 46.45 15.21 81.42
N PRO A 64 47.63 15.41 82.04
CA PRO A 64 48.24 14.44 82.94
C PRO A 64 47.80 14.63 84.41
N VAL A 65 47.38 13.54 85.06
CA VAL A 65 47.42 13.40 86.52
C VAL A 65 47.99 12.02 86.85
N GLN A 66 49.04 12.00 87.67
CA GLN A 66 49.82 10.82 88.04
C GLN A 66 49.07 9.96 89.08
N GLY A 67 48.82 8.70 88.73
CA GLY A 67 48.28 7.64 89.61
C GLY A 67 48.52 6.26 88.99
N GLN A 68 48.69 5.23 89.81
CA GLN A 68 49.18 3.89 89.43
C GLN A 68 48.50 3.27 88.20
N LYS A 69 49.33 2.66 87.35
CA LYS A 69 49.06 2.06 86.04
C LYS A 69 47.91 1.03 86.07
N GLY A 70 46.73 1.42 85.60
CA GLY A 70 45.71 0.48 85.13
C GLY A 70 46.16 -0.19 83.82
N ALA A 71 45.72 -1.43 83.56
CA ALA A 71 46.02 -2.13 82.31
C ALA A 71 45.61 -1.24 81.11
N THR A 72 46.51 -1.08 80.14
CA THR A 72 46.23 -0.35 78.90
C THR A 72 44.99 -0.94 78.25
N GLY A 73 43.94 -0.12 78.07
CA GLY A 73 42.71 -0.55 77.42
C GLY A 73 43.01 -1.15 76.05
N GLY A 74 42.34 -2.24 75.70
CA GLY A 74 42.48 -2.88 74.40
C GLY A 74 42.24 -1.87 73.26
N LEU A 75 42.94 -2.06 72.13
CA LEU A 75 42.77 -1.24 70.94
C LEU A 75 41.28 -1.19 70.55
N GLY A 76 40.76 0.01 70.28
CA GLY A 76 39.38 0.16 69.81
C GLY A 76 39.14 -0.65 68.53
N PRO A 77 37.92 -1.15 68.30
CA PRO A 77 37.62 -1.91 67.09
C PRO A 77 37.85 -1.04 65.84
N PRO A 78 38.26 -1.64 64.70
CA PRO A 78 38.41 -0.92 63.44
C PRO A 78 37.13 -0.15 63.08
N GLY A 79 37.30 1.04 62.49
CA GLY A 79 36.18 1.80 61.92
C GLY A 79 35.40 0.98 60.91
N ARG A 80 34.09 1.24 60.79
CA ARG A 80 33.24 0.53 59.82
C ARG A 80 33.70 0.86 58.38
N PRO A 81 33.60 -0.08 57.44
CA PRO A 81 33.82 0.21 56.02
C PRO A 81 32.94 1.36 55.54
N GLY A 82 33.47 2.20 54.64
CA GLY A 82 32.69 3.26 54.01
C GLY A 82 31.53 2.71 53.19
N LEU A 83 30.50 3.54 52.98
CA LEU A 83 29.36 3.17 52.14
C LEU A 83 29.80 2.98 50.68
N LYS A 84 29.17 2.03 49.99
CA LYS A 84 29.38 1.80 48.56
C LYS A 84 28.90 3.03 47.77
N GLY A 85 29.70 3.49 46.80
CA GLY A 85 29.29 4.59 45.91
C GLY A 85 28.07 4.24 45.07
N ASP A 86 27.34 5.27 44.66
CA ASP A 86 26.12 5.12 43.84
C ASP A 86 26.42 4.53 42.45
N PRO A 87 25.44 3.86 41.81
CA PRO A 87 25.57 3.41 40.42
C PRO A 87 25.84 4.59 39.47
N GLY A 88 26.69 4.38 38.47
CA GLY A 88 26.92 5.36 37.40
C GLY A 88 25.66 5.62 36.57
N GLU A 89 25.60 6.78 35.93
CA GLU A 89 24.46 7.16 35.08
C GLU A 89 24.30 6.23 33.85
N PRO A 90 23.07 6.01 33.35
CA PRO A 90 22.83 5.28 32.12
C PRO A 90 23.57 5.89 30.92
N GLY A 91 24.09 5.04 30.03
CA GLY A 91 24.70 5.49 28.78
C GLY A 91 23.71 6.21 27.84
N PRO A 92 24.19 7.03 26.89
CA PRO A 92 23.33 7.72 25.94
C PRO A 92 22.62 6.73 24.98
N PRO A 93 21.46 7.11 24.41
CA PRO A 93 20.79 6.31 23.39
C PRO A 93 21.69 6.03 22.17
N GLY A 94 21.56 4.84 21.58
CA GLY A 94 22.27 4.47 20.35
C GLY A 94 21.87 5.35 19.16
N SER A 95 22.74 5.42 18.16
CA SER A 95 22.47 6.15 16.91
C SER A 95 21.30 5.54 16.13
N ALA A 96 20.55 6.38 15.40
CA ALA A 96 19.50 5.92 14.50
C ALA A 96 20.03 4.94 13.44
N GLY A 97 19.24 3.92 13.10
CA GLY A 97 19.57 3.00 12.02
C GLY A 97 19.63 3.69 10.66
N THR A 98 20.37 3.12 9.71
CA THR A 98 20.42 3.66 8.35
C THR A 98 19.06 3.52 7.66
N PRO A 99 18.67 4.46 6.77
CA PRO A 99 17.47 4.33 5.95
C PRO A 99 17.43 2.99 5.21
N GLY A 100 16.24 2.41 5.09
CA GLY A 100 16.06 1.19 4.30
C GLY A 100 16.40 1.42 2.83
N PRO A 101 16.75 0.36 2.08
CA PRO A 101 16.99 0.48 0.65
C PRO A 101 15.72 0.98 -0.05
N LYS A 102 15.88 1.85 -1.05
CA LYS A 102 14.77 2.30 -1.91
C LYS A 102 14.10 1.07 -2.53
N GLY A 103 12.78 1.01 -2.49
CA GLY A 103 12.01 -0.05 -3.15
C GLY A 103 12.40 -0.15 -4.63
N LYS A 104 12.53 -1.38 -5.15
CA LYS A 104 12.77 -1.59 -6.57
C LYS A 104 11.60 -0.95 -7.32
N THR A 105 11.89 0.05 -8.17
CA THR A 105 10.97 0.38 -9.24
C THR A 105 10.77 -0.91 -10.03
N LEU A 106 9.52 -1.36 -10.19
CA LEU A 106 9.19 -2.31 -11.25
C LEU A 106 9.80 -1.68 -12.51
N GLY A 107 10.85 -2.33 -13.00
CA GLY A 107 11.65 -1.80 -14.08
C GLY A 107 10.73 -1.38 -15.20
N SER A 108 11.16 -0.35 -15.91
CA SER A 108 10.67 0.00 -17.25
C SER A 108 10.85 -1.21 -18.16
N SER A 109 10.03 -2.26 -17.97
CA SER A 109 9.60 -3.08 -19.07
C SER A 109 9.00 -2.07 -20.06
N ASN A 110 9.28 -2.26 -21.34
CA ASN A 110 8.42 -1.69 -22.36
C ASN A 110 7.03 -2.38 -22.31
N GLU A 111 6.46 -2.60 -21.11
CA GLU A 111 5.06 -2.97 -20.96
C GLU A 111 4.28 -1.79 -21.50
N LYS A 112 3.47 -2.06 -22.53
CA LYS A 112 2.50 -1.10 -23.03
C LYS A 112 1.61 -0.70 -21.85
N LYS A 113 1.76 0.53 -21.39
CA LYS A 113 0.91 1.11 -20.34
C LYS A 113 -0.15 1.94 -21.05
N SER A 114 -1.41 1.59 -20.82
CA SER A 114 -2.56 2.30 -21.36
C SER A 114 -3.54 2.48 -20.21
N PHE A 115 -3.75 3.72 -19.80
CA PHE A 115 -4.66 4.05 -18.71
C PHE A 115 -5.09 5.52 -18.78
N PHE A 116 -6.23 5.84 -18.17
CA PHE A 116 -6.67 7.20 -17.90
C PHE A 116 -7.39 7.24 -16.56
N SER A 117 -7.37 8.41 -15.91
CA SER A 117 -8.21 8.68 -14.75
C SER A 117 -8.54 10.16 -14.72
N GLN A 118 -9.77 10.49 -15.10
CA GLN A 118 -10.22 11.86 -15.25
C GLN A 118 -11.46 12.12 -14.42
N TYR A 119 -11.62 13.38 -14.01
CA TYR A 119 -12.80 13.84 -13.31
C TYR A 119 -13.53 14.92 -14.11
N ARG A 120 -14.84 15.01 -13.89
CA ARG A 120 -15.69 16.02 -14.50
C ARG A 120 -15.61 17.31 -13.70
N TRP A 121 -15.16 18.39 -14.33
CA TRP A 121 -15.05 19.72 -13.71
C TRP A 121 -15.80 20.78 -14.51
N ALA A 122 -16.58 21.62 -13.82
CA ALA A 122 -17.28 22.76 -14.40
C ALA A 122 -18.01 22.46 -15.73
N SER A 123 -18.69 21.31 -15.80
CA SER A 123 -19.36 20.84 -17.01
C SER A 123 -20.87 21.10 -16.92
N PRO A 124 -21.55 21.50 -18.02
CA PRO A 124 -22.99 21.71 -18.04
C PRO A 124 -23.77 20.44 -17.65
N MET A 125 -25.06 20.57 -17.40
CA MET A 125 -25.91 19.39 -17.22
C MET A 125 -25.80 18.51 -18.49
N PRO A 126 -25.51 17.21 -18.36
CA PRO A 126 -25.35 16.34 -19.51
C PRO A 126 -26.70 16.06 -20.18
N ASP A 127 -26.73 16.14 -21.51
CA ASP A 127 -27.88 15.77 -22.31
C ASP A 127 -28.20 14.27 -22.20
N ILE A 128 -29.42 13.87 -22.56
CA ILE A 128 -29.88 12.48 -22.48
C ILE A 128 -29.18 11.61 -23.52
N ASP A 129 -28.76 10.39 -23.12
CA ASP A 129 -28.10 9.40 -23.98
C ASP A 129 -26.79 9.90 -24.61
N THR A 130 -26.15 10.91 -24.00
CA THR A 130 -24.86 11.47 -24.44
C THR A 130 -23.72 11.06 -23.51
N PRO A 131 -22.46 11.04 -24.00
CA PRO A 131 -21.31 10.76 -23.17
C PRO A 131 -21.11 11.83 -22.09
N LEU A 132 -20.84 11.38 -20.87
CA LEU A 132 -20.36 12.23 -19.79
C LEU A 132 -18.95 12.70 -20.12
N ILE A 133 -18.80 14.00 -20.26
CA ILE A 133 -17.51 14.65 -20.46
C ILE A 133 -16.73 14.69 -19.13
N PHE A 134 -15.51 14.15 -19.14
CA PHE A 134 -14.51 14.32 -18.09
C PHE A 134 -13.35 15.10 -18.71
N ASN A 135 -13.01 16.25 -18.14
CA ASN A 135 -12.17 17.27 -18.79
C ASN A 135 -10.97 17.71 -17.93
N ARG A 136 -10.74 17.05 -16.80
CA ARG A 136 -9.61 17.30 -15.93
C ARG A 136 -8.96 16.00 -15.52
N GLU A 137 -7.65 15.99 -15.51
CA GLU A 137 -6.87 14.88 -14.99
C GLU A 137 -6.69 15.00 -13.48
N PHE A 138 -6.75 13.87 -12.79
CA PHE A 138 -6.48 13.80 -11.37
C PHE A 138 -4.97 13.95 -11.06
N LEU A 139 -4.12 13.58 -12.01
CA LEU A 139 -2.68 13.42 -11.83
C LEU A 139 -1.91 14.30 -12.83
N SER A 140 -2.05 15.61 -12.73
CA SER A 140 -1.37 16.58 -13.61
C SER A 140 0.14 16.69 -13.38
N ASP A 141 0.61 16.28 -12.20
CA ASP A 141 1.98 16.52 -11.74
C ASP A 141 2.88 15.28 -11.91
N LEU A 142 2.46 14.30 -12.72
CA LEU A 142 3.25 13.12 -13.00
C LEU A 142 4.37 13.42 -14.01
N GLU A 143 5.44 12.62 -13.94
CA GLU A 143 6.48 12.66 -14.97
C GLU A 143 5.86 12.33 -16.34
N PRO A 144 6.35 12.90 -17.46
CA PRO A 144 5.78 12.67 -18.79
C PRO A 144 5.66 11.19 -19.19
N GLN A 145 6.54 10.33 -18.66
CA GLN A 145 6.52 8.87 -18.88
C GLN A 145 5.42 8.13 -18.09
N GLN A 146 4.79 8.82 -17.15
CA GLN A 146 3.73 8.32 -16.28
C GLN A 146 2.40 9.02 -16.55
N GLN A 147 2.31 9.88 -17.58
CA GLN A 147 1.06 10.52 -17.95
C GLN A 147 0.11 9.51 -18.58
N GLY A 148 -1.14 9.52 -18.15
CA GLY A 148 -2.20 8.72 -18.75
C GLY A 148 -2.67 9.27 -20.10
N GLU A 149 -3.48 8.48 -20.79
CA GLU A 149 -4.23 8.90 -21.97
C GLU A 149 -5.34 9.88 -21.58
N GLN A 150 -5.68 10.79 -22.48
CA GLN A 150 -6.73 11.77 -22.28
C GLN A 150 -8.01 11.31 -22.97
N LEU A 151 -9.16 11.51 -22.32
CA LEU A 151 -10.44 11.31 -23.00
C LEU A 151 -10.73 12.47 -23.94
N THR A 152 -11.20 12.15 -25.14
CA THR A 152 -11.69 13.15 -26.10
C THR A 152 -13.19 13.24 -25.94
N ASN A 153 -13.70 14.37 -25.45
CA ASN A 153 -15.13 14.58 -25.19
C ASN A 153 -15.77 13.48 -24.30
N GLY A 154 -15.03 12.93 -23.34
CA GLY A 154 -15.50 11.85 -22.46
C GLY A 154 -15.42 10.44 -23.07
N VAL A 155 -14.79 10.30 -24.23
CA VAL A 155 -14.59 9.02 -24.93
C VAL A 155 -13.14 8.60 -24.84
N PHE A 156 -12.91 7.35 -24.43
CA PHE A 156 -11.62 6.66 -24.48
C PHE A 156 -11.47 5.97 -25.83
N SER A 157 -10.34 6.12 -26.48
CA SER A 157 -10.03 5.43 -27.75
C SER A 157 -8.88 4.46 -27.52
N CYS A 158 -9.12 3.18 -27.76
CA CYS A 158 -8.16 2.11 -27.52
C CYS A 158 -6.97 2.20 -28.49
N THR A 159 -5.76 2.37 -27.95
CA THR A 159 -4.50 2.38 -28.73
C THR A 159 -3.76 1.04 -28.67
N THR A 160 -4.02 0.25 -27.64
CA THR A 160 -3.36 -1.05 -27.40
C THR A 160 -4.41 -2.14 -27.25
N LYS A 161 -4.43 -3.10 -28.18
CA LYS A 161 -5.30 -4.27 -28.07
C LYS A 161 -5.06 -5.01 -26.74
N GLY A 162 -6.12 -5.33 -26.03
CA GLY A 162 -6.01 -6.02 -24.74
C GLY A 162 -7.29 -6.04 -23.93
N VAL A 163 -7.15 -6.54 -22.70
CA VAL A 163 -8.24 -6.57 -21.72
C VAL A 163 -8.10 -5.39 -20.76
N TYR A 164 -9.15 -4.60 -20.65
CA TYR A 164 -9.19 -3.36 -19.89
C TYR A 164 -10.19 -3.48 -18.74
N PHE A 165 -9.86 -2.85 -17.61
CA PHE A 165 -10.79 -2.60 -16.52
C PHE A 165 -11.24 -1.15 -16.56
N PHE A 166 -12.56 -0.94 -16.47
CA PHE A 166 -13.17 0.39 -16.41
C PHE A 166 -13.98 0.52 -15.12
N THR A 167 -13.93 1.69 -14.48
CA THR A 167 -14.72 2.01 -13.31
C THR A 167 -15.08 3.49 -13.29
N TYR A 168 -16.24 3.82 -12.73
CA TYR A 168 -16.65 5.20 -12.51
C TYR A 168 -17.27 5.39 -11.12
N HIS A 169 -17.27 6.64 -10.67
CA HIS A 169 -18.02 7.07 -9.50
C HIS A 169 -18.71 8.39 -9.83
N ILE A 170 -20.04 8.42 -9.86
CA ILE A 170 -20.84 9.59 -10.22
C ILE A 170 -21.76 9.95 -9.06
N THR A 171 -21.69 11.20 -8.62
CA THR A 171 -22.60 11.70 -7.59
C THR A 171 -23.93 12.12 -8.24
N ALA A 172 -25.05 11.72 -7.64
CA ALA A 172 -26.38 12.02 -8.15
C ALA A 172 -27.36 12.29 -7.01
N ARG A 173 -28.58 12.70 -7.36
CA ARG A 173 -29.69 12.87 -6.42
C ARG A 173 -30.87 11.99 -6.81
N SER A 174 -31.51 11.34 -5.85
CA SER A 174 -32.71 10.52 -6.02
C SER A 174 -32.51 9.26 -6.87
N GLN A 175 -32.20 9.39 -8.16
CA GLN A 175 -32.03 8.27 -9.08
C GLN A 175 -31.06 8.63 -10.21
N VAL A 176 -30.20 7.68 -10.56
CA VAL A 176 -29.33 7.79 -11.74
C VAL A 176 -29.20 6.44 -12.42
N CYS A 177 -29.25 6.43 -13.74
CA CYS A 177 -28.92 5.28 -14.57
C CYS A 177 -27.85 5.70 -15.59
N LEU A 178 -26.78 4.91 -15.68
CA LEU A 178 -25.64 5.16 -16.55
C LEU A 178 -25.33 3.93 -17.38
N LYS A 179 -24.98 4.14 -18.64
CA LYS A 179 -24.63 3.08 -19.60
C LYS A 179 -23.14 3.16 -19.90
N LEU A 180 -22.42 2.08 -19.70
CA LEU A 180 -21.05 1.97 -20.23
C LEU A 180 -21.15 1.41 -21.65
N MET A 181 -20.66 2.20 -22.60
CA MET A 181 -20.75 1.94 -24.04
C MET A 181 -19.42 1.44 -24.57
N LYS A 182 -19.46 0.49 -25.51
CA LYS A 182 -18.36 0.15 -26.43
C LYS A 182 -18.83 0.51 -27.84
N GLY A 183 -18.29 1.58 -28.41
CA GLY A 183 -18.84 2.21 -29.61
C GLY A 183 -20.31 2.60 -29.39
N THR A 184 -21.22 2.00 -30.15
CA THR A 184 -22.67 2.24 -30.04
C THR A 184 -23.41 1.22 -29.17
N GLU A 185 -22.73 0.18 -28.70
CA GLU A 185 -23.33 -0.91 -27.94
C GLU A 185 -23.22 -0.67 -26.43
N SER A 186 -24.35 -0.73 -25.71
CA SER A 186 -24.33 -0.68 -24.25
C SER A 186 -23.90 -2.04 -23.71
N LYS A 187 -22.75 -2.08 -23.02
CA LYS A 187 -22.21 -3.31 -22.42
C LYS A 187 -22.78 -3.57 -21.04
N VAL A 188 -22.92 -2.53 -20.23
CA VAL A 188 -23.56 -2.60 -18.91
C VAL A 188 -24.35 -1.33 -18.65
N THR A 189 -25.46 -1.47 -17.94
CA THR A 189 -26.25 -0.35 -17.42
C THR A 189 -26.39 -0.55 -15.92
N TYR A 190 -25.97 0.45 -15.15
CA TYR A 190 -26.16 0.46 -13.70
C TYR A 190 -27.14 1.57 -13.33
N CYS A 191 -28.04 1.25 -12.41
CA CYS A 191 -29.09 2.14 -11.95
C CYS A 191 -29.13 2.13 -10.43
N ASP A 192 -28.92 3.29 -9.82
CA ASP A 192 -28.98 3.45 -8.37
C ASP A 192 -30.09 4.43 -8.01
N THR A 193 -30.80 4.13 -6.92
CA THR A 193 -31.90 4.94 -6.38
C THR A 193 -31.75 5.06 -4.88
N ALA A 194 -31.87 6.27 -4.33
CA ALA A 194 -31.80 6.53 -2.91
C ALA A 194 -32.58 7.80 -2.56
N GLU A 195 -32.99 7.97 -1.31
CA GLU A 195 -33.54 9.24 -0.85
C GLU A 195 -32.39 10.24 -0.60
N GLY A 196 -32.37 11.35 -1.35
CA GLY A 196 -31.35 12.39 -1.20
C GLY A 196 -30.16 12.21 -2.15
N PHE A 197 -28.93 12.41 -1.67
CA PHE A 197 -27.71 12.30 -2.47
C PHE A 197 -27.16 10.87 -2.43
N LEU A 198 -26.63 10.42 -3.56
CA LEU A 198 -26.01 9.10 -3.71
C LEU A 198 -24.76 9.18 -4.58
N VAL A 199 -23.88 8.19 -4.45
CA VAL A 199 -22.77 7.97 -5.38
C VAL A 199 -23.03 6.65 -6.08
N SER A 200 -23.31 6.72 -7.38
CA SER A 200 -23.42 5.55 -8.23
C SER A 200 -22.04 5.14 -8.71
N ALA A 201 -21.71 3.87 -8.57
CA ALA A 201 -20.46 3.31 -9.02
C ALA A 201 -20.72 2.06 -9.85
N GLY A 202 -19.93 1.89 -10.89
CA GLY A 202 -20.03 0.74 -11.77
C GLY A 202 -18.67 0.43 -12.34
N SER A 203 -18.43 -0.86 -12.57
CA SER A 203 -17.20 -1.33 -13.19
C SER A 203 -17.49 -2.43 -14.21
N THR A 204 -16.55 -2.65 -15.12
CA THR A 204 -16.61 -3.75 -16.08
C THR A 204 -15.22 -4.06 -16.61
N VAL A 205 -15.06 -5.28 -17.14
CA VAL A 205 -13.88 -5.71 -17.87
C VAL A 205 -14.27 -5.90 -19.32
N LEU A 206 -13.53 -5.27 -20.24
CA LEU A 206 -13.79 -5.36 -21.68
C LEU A 206 -12.51 -5.74 -22.42
N GLU A 207 -12.63 -6.65 -23.38
CA GLU A 207 -11.62 -6.86 -24.40
C GLU A 207 -11.83 -5.83 -25.53
N LEU A 208 -10.76 -5.12 -25.88
CA LEU A 208 -10.76 -4.04 -26.86
C LEU A 208 -9.74 -4.30 -27.97
N ASP A 209 -10.17 -4.04 -29.20
CA ASP A 209 -9.33 -3.92 -30.36
C ASP A 209 -8.85 -2.47 -30.54
N VAL A 210 -7.76 -2.29 -31.28
CA VAL A 210 -7.24 -0.94 -31.59
C VAL A 210 -8.30 -0.17 -32.38
N GLY A 211 -8.64 1.02 -31.89
CA GLY A 211 -9.69 1.87 -32.46
C GLY A 211 -11.06 1.71 -31.80
N ASP A 212 -11.26 0.73 -30.91
CA ASP A 212 -12.49 0.65 -30.12
C ASP A 212 -12.64 1.86 -29.20
N GLU A 213 -13.87 2.36 -29.09
CA GLU A 213 -14.20 3.49 -28.23
C GLU A 213 -15.00 3.04 -27.01
N VAL A 214 -14.69 3.61 -25.84
CA VAL A 214 -15.42 3.36 -24.58
C VAL A 214 -15.83 4.67 -23.93
N SER A 215 -17.09 4.78 -23.53
CA SER A 215 -17.65 5.99 -22.92
C SER A 215 -18.73 5.66 -21.89
N LEU A 216 -19.00 6.63 -21.01
CA LEU A 216 -20.08 6.53 -20.01
C LEU A 216 -21.22 7.45 -20.42
N HIS A 217 -22.35 6.89 -20.82
CA HIS A 217 -23.52 7.65 -21.26
C HIS A 217 -24.53 7.84 -20.14
N THR A 218 -25.15 9.02 -20.12
CA THR A 218 -26.37 9.26 -19.36
C THR A 218 -27.55 8.50 -19.95
N THR A 219 -28.66 8.46 -19.23
CA THR A 219 -29.93 7.93 -19.72
C THR A 219 -31.03 8.96 -19.48
N LYS A 220 -32.29 8.58 -19.71
CA LYS A 220 -33.45 9.40 -19.34
C LYS A 220 -33.53 9.66 -17.83
N GLN A 221 -32.98 8.78 -17.02
CA GLN A 221 -32.87 8.94 -15.56
C GLN A 221 -31.48 9.49 -15.21
N ASN A 222 -31.28 10.80 -15.38
CA ASN A 222 -29.98 11.45 -15.23
C ASN A 222 -29.97 12.58 -14.18
N SER A 223 -30.30 12.30 -12.92
CA SER A 223 -30.17 13.29 -11.83
C SER A 223 -28.72 13.44 -11.33
N VAL A 224 -27.76 13.42 -12.25
CA VAL A 224 -26.34 13.70 -11.98
C VAL A 224 -26.23 15.14 -11.53
N ILE A 225 -25.59 15.38 -10.38
CA ILE A 225 -25.50 16.75 -9.88
C ILE A 225 -24.40 17.52 -10.60
N PRO A 226 -24.67 18.76 -11.07
CA PRO A 226 -23.61 19.65 -11.49
C PRO A 226 -22.74 19.98 -10.27
N GLN A 227 -21.47 20.24 -10.50
CA GLN A 227 -20.49 20.35 -9.44
C GLN A 227 -20.86 21.46 -8.43
N HIS A 228 -21.28 21.06 -7.23
CA HIS A 228 -21.24 21.86 -6.01
C HIS A 228 -20.05 21.37 -5.15
N THR A 229 -19.55 22.21 -4.24
CA THR A 229 -18.19 22.19 -3.68
C THR A 229 -17.68 20.90 -2.99
N SER A 230 -18.47 19.82 -2.92
CA SER A 230 -18.07 18.51 -2.40
C SER A 230 -18.37 17.31 -3.32
N ALA A 231 -18.96 17.52 -4.50
CA ALA A 231 -19.30 16.45 -5.43
C ALA A 231 -18.18 16.22 -6.46
N SER A 232 -17.64 15.01 -6.48
CA SER A 232 -16.65 14.58 -7.47
C SER A 232 -17.22 13.46 -8.32
N HIS A 233 -16.91 13.51 -9.63
CA HIS A 233 -17.31 12.50 -10.59
C HIS A 233 -16.06 12.01 -11.30
N THR A 234 -15.80 10.71 -11.29
CA THR A 234 -14.58 10.12 -11.86
C THR A 234 -14.90 9.04 -12.87
N PHE A 235 -14.04 8.91 -13.87
CA PHE A 235 -14.01 7.78 -14.79
C PHE A 235 -12.56 7.37 -15.01
N THR A 236 -12.31 6.08 -14.82
CA THR A 236 -10.98 5.49 -14.82
C THR A 236 -10.99 4.24 -15.67
N GLY A 237 -9.97 4.06 -16.49
CA GLY A 237 -9.75 2.86 -17.27
C GLY A 237 -8.27 2.52 -17.33
N PHE A 238 -7.92 1.24 -17.29
CA PHE A 238 -6.55 0.80 -17.45
C PHE A 238 -6.45 -0.60 -18.06
N LEU A 239 -5.39 -0.82 -18.82
CA LEU A 239 -5.03 -2.10 -19.41
C LEU A 239 -4.59 -3.06 -18.31
N LEU A 240 -5.23 -4.23 -18.25
CA LEU A 240 -4.85 -5.34 -17.38
C LEU A 240 -3.76 -6.20 -18.03
N PHE A 241 -4.02 -6.64 -19.27
CA PHE A 241 -3.08 -7.47 -20.03
C PHE A 241 -3.23 -7.19 -21.53
N PRO A 242 -2.12 -6.86 -22.23
CA PRO A 242 -2.13 -6.72 -23.68
C PRO A 242 -2.35 -8.08 -24.35
N THR A 243 -3.07 -8.08 -25.47
CA THR A 243 -3.31 -9.29 -26.28
C THR A 243 -2.72 -9.11 -27.69
N SER A 244 -2.30 -10.21 -28.30
CA SER A 244 -1.71 -10.22 -29.65
C SER A 244 -2.72 -10.08 -30.78
#